data_AF-A0AB39DCB7-F1
#
_entry.id   AF-A0AB39DCB7-F1
#
_cell.length_a   1.000
_cell.length_b   1.000
_cell.length_c   1.000
_cell.angle_alpha   90.00
_cell.angle_beta   90.00
_cell.angle_gamma   90.00
#
_symmetry.space_group_name_H-M   'P 1'
#
loop_
_entity.id
_entity.type
_entity.pdbx_description
1 polymer ?
#
loop_
_entity_poly.entity_id
_entity_poly.type
_entity_poly.pdbx_seq_one_letter_code
_entity_poly.pdbx_strand_id
1 'polypeptide(L)'
;MANTCAWFINLSDDEGAAQAAARQLRPYGLPVKGQRWPQGLSWLAAAQEAAAADAAVIVLIGSAQRFADPGLRRDLALFRLMLHSRAGRPLNGFTLLSGEPPSATGRKTELSVLDDWEPLSGNWPAKLVARAHAPIAPAWPVQLGLHAHERLGVWLETHPHAGGTTDGALVGVSGHGAKIDFHAVGPKGGLPAATDNQYEIKGLQFTAAGTAFEAWGLRNPITPDERYYVRLEGDPDLIALGTLPDGELQDVTLIRLG
;
A
#
# COMPACT_ATOMS: atom_id res chain seq x y z
N MET A 1 9.26 -24.92 -11.69
CA MET A 1 8.60 -24.86 -10.37
C MET A 1 8.66 -23.40 -9.94
N ALA A 2 7.52 -22.77 -9.64
CA ALA A 2 7.51 -21.38 -9.20
C ALA A 2 8.37 -21.28 -7.94
N ASN A 3 9.41 -20.45 -8.00
CA ASN A 3 10.45 -20.37 -6.97
C ASN A 3 10.00 -19.34 -5.91
N THR A 4 8.77 -19.49 -5.42
CA THR A 4 8.14 -18.56 -4.49
C THR A 4 8.92 -18.53 -3.18
N CYS A 5 8.99 -17.36 -2.55
CA CYS A 5 9.71 -17.19 -1.29
C CYS A 5 8.90 -16.41 -0.25
N ALA A 6 9.27 -16.58 1.02
CA ALA A 6 8.95 -15.60 2.05
C ALA A 6 9.96 -14.46 1.97
N TRP A 7 9.48 -13.22 1.94
CA TRP A 7 10.32 -12.04 1.97
C TRP A 7 10.35 -11.45 3.39
N PHE A 8 11.52 -11.50 4.03
CA PHE A 8 11.71 -11.00 5.39
C PHE A 8 12.22 -9.56 5.34
N ILE A 9 11.56 -8.69 6.10
CA ILE A 9 11.94 -7.31 6.30
C ILE A 9 12.39 -7.17 7.75
N ASN A 10 13.69 -6.98 7.97
CA ASN A 10 14.24 -6.75 9.29
C ASN A 10 14.26 -5.25 9.61
N LEU A 11 13.54 -4.84 10.66
CA LEU A 11 13.52 -3.46 11.16
C LEU A 11 14.63 -3.19 12.19
N SER A 12 15.33 -4.22 12.64
CA SER A 12 16.37 -4.13 13.65
C SER A 12 17.77 -4.07 13.04
N ASP A 13 18.73 -3.52 13.79
CA ASP A 13 20.14 -3.57 13.42
C ASP A 13 20.78 -4.94 13.64
N ASP A 14 20.18 -5.76 14.51
CA ASP A 14 20.56 -7.15 14.71
C ASP A 14 19.81 -8.06 13.73
N GLU A 15 20.54 -8.97 13.09
CA GLU A 15 19.99 -9.99 12.20
C GLU A 15 19.59 -11.28 12.93
N GLY A 16 19.96 -11.44 14.20
CA GLY A 16 19.74 -12.67 14.97
C GLY A 16 18.29 -13.14 14.95
N ALA A 17 17.33 -12.23 15.13
CA ALA A 17 15.90 -12.55 15.07
C ALA A 17 15.45 -13.03 13.68
N ALA A 18 15.90 -12.34 12.62
CA ALA A 18 15.57 -12.71 11.24
C ALA A 18 16.19 -14.06 10.84
N GLN A 19 17.44 -14.30 11.22
CA GLN A 19 18.13 -15.57 10.99
C GLN A 19 17.48 -16.72 11.77
N ALA A 20 17.08 -16.48 13.02
CA ALA A 20 16.37 -17.47 13.83
C ALA A 20 15.02 -17.84 13.20
N ALA A 21 14.24 -16.85 12.74
CA ALA A 21 12.99 -17.09 12.04
C ALA A 21 13.21 -17.86 10.73
N ALA A 22 14.26 -17.52 9.96
CA ALA A 22 14.58 -18.22 8.72
C ALA A 22 14.94 -19.70 8.97
N ARG A 23 15.67 -20.00 10.06
CA ARG A 23 15.98 -21.38 10.48
C ARG A 23 14.72 -22.16 10.85
N GLN A 24 13.74 -21.53 11.49
CA GLN A 24 12.46 -22.17 11.84
C GLN A 24 11.60 -22.48 10.61
N LEU A 25 11.68 -21.67 9.55
CA LEU A 25 10.91 -21.86 8.33
C LEU A 25 11.54 -22.91 7.37
N ARG A 26 12.85 -23.13 7.45
CA ARG A 26 13.60 -24.05 6.59
C ARG A 26 13.01 -25.47 6.48
N PRO A 27 12.55 -26.14 7.57
CA PRO A 27 11.96 -27.47 7.48
C PRO A 27 10.67 -27.53 6.65
N TYR A 28 9.99 -26.40 6.45
CA TYR A 28 8.74 -26.31 5.70
C TYR A 28 8.96 -26.10 4.20
N GLY A 29 10.22 -26.03 3.74
CA GLY A 29 10.55 -25.98 2.32
C GLY A 29 10.27 -24.65 1.62
N LEU A 30 9.86 -23.60 2.34
CA LEU A 30 9.68 -22.26 1.78
C LEU A 30 11.01 -21.48 1.86
N PRO A 31 11.63 -21.12 0.71
CA PRO A 31 12.84 -20.31 0.71
C PRO A 31 12.61 -18.96 1.38
N VAL A 32 13.61 -18.50 2.12
CA VAL A 32 13.61 -17.18 2.74
C VAL A 32 14.59 -16.28 2.00
N LYS A 33 14.09 -15.15 1.53
CA LYS A 33 14.87 -14.02 1.05
C LYS A 33 14.48 -12.80 1.87
N GLY A 34 15.22 -11.71 1.74
CA GLY A 34 14.87 -10.51 2.47
C GLY A 34 16.05 -9.58 2.65
N GLN A 35 15.79 -8.50 3.36
CA GLN A 35 16.75 -7.45 3.60
C GLN A 35 16.43 -6.70 4.90
N ARG A 36 17.38 -5.89 5.35
CA ARG A 36 17.08 -4.82 6.30
C ARG A 36 16.19 -3.78 5.63
N TRP A 37 15.27 -3.20 6.40
CA TRP A 37 14.48 -2.08 5.91
C TRP A 37 15.41 -0.93 5.51
N PRO A 38 15.32 -0.47 4.26
CA PRO A 38 16.24 0.55 3.77
C PRO A 38 15.76 1.95 4.21
N GLN A 39 16.64 2.94 4.12
CA GLN A 39 16.34 4.32 4.50
C GLN A 39 15.86 5.13 3.29
N GLY A 40 14.96 6.09 3.53
CA GLY A 40 14.39 6.96 2.49
C GLY A 40 13.68 6.19 1.39
N LEU A 41 13.68 6.73 0.16
CA LEU A 41 13.00 6.13 -1.01
C LEU A 41 13.60 4.81 -1.51
N SER A 42 14.64 4.30 -0.86
CA SER A 42 15.28 3.02 -1.21
C SER A 42 14.34 1.82 -1.04
N TRP A 43 13.20 1.97 -0.35
CA TRP A 43 12.15 0.94 -0.30
C TRP A 43 11.56 0.63 -1.68
N LEU A 44 11.68 1.54 -2.65
CA LEU A 44 11.29 1.32 -4.05
C LEU A 44 12.02 0.13 -4.67
N ALA A 45 13.35 0.10 -4.53
CA ALA A 45 14.18 -1.00 -5.01
C ALA A 45 13.84 -2.30 -4.26
N ALA A 46 13.63 -2.22 -2.94
CA ALA A 46 13.24 -3.37 -2.13
C ALA A 46 11.92 -4.00 -2.62
N ALA A 47 10.93 -3.19 -3.00
CA ALA A 47 9.66 -3.69 -3.54
C ALA A 47 9.86 -4.36 -4.91
N GLN A 48 10.71 -3.79 -5.76
CA GLN A 48 11.04 -4.39 -7.06
C GLN A 48 11.77 -5.73 -6.91
N GLU A 49 12.75 -5.80 -6.00
CA GLU A 49 13.49 -7.02 -5.71
C GLU A 49 12.58 -8.11 -5.14
N ALA A 50 11.69 -7.77 -4.20
CA ALA A 50 10.71 -8.70 -3.65
C ALA A 50 9.76 -9.24 -4.73
N ALA A 51 9.28 -8.38 -5.63
CA ALA A 51 8.45 -8.80 -6.76
C ALA A 51 9.21 -9.73 -7.72
N ALA A 52 10.43 -9.36 -8.10
CA ALA A 52 11.28 -10.15 -8.99
C ALA A 52 11.68 -11.50 -8.38
N ALA A 53 11.76 -11.57 -7.06
CA ALA A 53 12.02 -12.79 -6.31
C ALA A 53 10.80 -13.72 -6.21
N ASP A 54 9.65 -13.34 -6.77
CA ASP A 54 8.37 -14.04 -6.65
C ASP A 54 7.95 -14.22 -5.18
N ALA A 55 8.12 -13.16 -4.38
CA ALA A 55 7.66 -13.15 -3.00
C ALA A 55 6.17 -13.52 -2.95
N ALA A 56 5.82 -14.48 -2.08
CA ALA A 56 4.45 -14.94 -1.89
C ALA A 56 3.84 -14.39 -0.58
N VAL A 57 4.68 -14.09 0.40
CA VAL A 57 4.30 -13.51 1.69
C VAL A 57 5.40 -12.59 2.20
N ILE A 58 5.01 -11.60 3.00
CA ILE A 58 5.93 -10.64 3.63
C ILE A 58 5.95 -10.89 5.14
N VAL A 59 7.13 -10.93 5.74
CA VAL A 59 7.29 -11.01 7.20
C VAL A 59 8.10 -9.84 7.69
N LEU A 60 7.48 -9.01 8.50
CA LEU A 60 8.13 -7.92 9.21
C LEU A 60 8.68 -8.45 10.54
N ILE A 61 9.96 -8.25 10.79
CA ILE A 61 10.65 -8.71 12.00
C ILE A 61 11.28 -7.48 12.67
N GLY A 62 11.04 -7.28 13.96
CA GLY A 62 11.61 -6.13 14.67
C GLY A 62 10.92 -5.83 15.99
N SER A 63 11.04 -4.59 16.48
CA SER A 63 10.34 -4.17 17.69
C SER A 63 8.97 -3.55 17.38
N ALA A 64 8.01 -3.77 18.29
CA ALA A 64 6.69 -3.15 18.21
C ALA A 64 6.78 -1.60 18.26
N GLN A 65 7.76 -1.08 19.00
CA GLN A 65 8.05 0.36 19.05
C GLN A 65 8.50 0.92 17.70
N ARG A 66 9.41 0.22 16.99
CA ARG A 66 9.86 0.67 15.67
C ARG A 66 8.72 0.63 14.66
N PHE A 67 7.92 -0.44 14.68
CA PHE A 67 6.75 -0.57 13.80
C PHE A 67 5.67 0.49 14.06
N ALA A 68 5.65 1.12 15.23
CA ALA A 68 4.70 2.19 15.54
C ALA A 68 5.12 3.57 15.05
N ASP A 69 6.32 3.71 14.49
CA ASP A 69 6.78 4.95 13.86
C ASP A 69 5.91 5.28 12.61
N PRO A 70 5.17 6.40 12.60
CA PRO A 70 4.27 6.72 11.49
C PRO A 70 4.97 6.83 10.14
N GLY A 71 6.19 7.37 10.11
CA GLY A 71 6.98 7.47 8.88
C GLY A 71 7.31 6.09 8.30
N LEU A 72 7.78 5.16 9.14
CA LEU A 72 8.00 3.78 8.73
C LEU A 72 6.72 3.10 8.23
N ARG A 73 5.60 3.28 8.93
CA ARG A 73 4.31 2.68 8.54
C ARG A 73 3.84 3.20 7.18
N ARG A 74 3.99 4.50 6.93
CA ARG A 74 3.73 5.13 5.63
C ARG A 74 4.56 4.48 4.53
N ASP A 75 5.87 4.37 4.73
CA ASP A 75 6.75 3.75 3.73
C ASP A 75 6.43 2.26 3.52
N LEU A 76 6.06 1.52 4.59
CA LEU A 76 5.62 0.12 4.50
C LEU A 76 4.29 -0.01 3.73
N ALA A 77 3.36 0.92 3.92
CA ALA A 77 2.10 0.96 3.17
C ALA A 77 2.36 1.19 1.68
N LEU A 78 3.20 2.17 1.34
CA LEU A 78 3.59 2.44 -0.06
C LEU A 78 4.35 1.26 -0.68
N PHE A 79 5.31 0.67 0.06
CA PHE A 79 6.00 -0.55 -0.34
C PHE A 79 5.01 -1.68 -0.65
N ARG A 80 4.01 -1.90 0.20
CA ARG A 80 3.02 -2.95 0.00
C ARG A 80 2.18 -2.71 -1.25
N LEU A 81 1.69 -1.48 -1.45
CA LEU A 81 0.89 -1.14 -2.63
C LEU A 81 1.70 -1.33 -3.91
N MET A 82 2.96 -0.88 -3.93
CA MET A 82 3.84 -1.06 -5.07
C MET A 82 4.09 -2.54 -5.34
N LEU A 83 4.35 -3.32 -4.30
CA LEU A 83 4.59 -4.75 -4.43
C LEU A 83 3.34 -5.49 -4.95
N HIS A 84 2.14 -5.13 -4.49
CA HIS A 84 0.88 -5.68 -5.02
C HIS A 84 0.72 -5.35 -6.51
N SER A 85 0.95 -4.10 -6.91
CA SER A 85 0.88 -3.68 -8.31
C SER A 85 1.87 -4.43 -9.20
N ARG A 86 3.09 -4.66 -8.71
CA ARG A 86 4.16 -5.35 -9.46
C ARG A 86 3.95 -6.85 -9.54
N ALA A 87 3.51 -7.48 -8.45
CA ALA A 87 3.26 -8.91 -8.41
C ALA A 87 1.97 -9.30 -9.16
N GLY A 88 1.05 -8.35 -9.38
CA GLY A 88 -0.24 -8.60 -10.04
C GLY A 88 -1.15 -9.54 -9.26
N ARG A 89 -0.87 -9.76 -7.97
CA ARG A 89 -1.62 -10.64 -7.08
C ARG A 89 -1.60 -10.11 -5.64
N PRO A 90 -2.59 -10.49 -4.81
CA PRO A 90 -2.54 -10.21 -3.39
C PRO A 90 -1.33 -10.84 -2.71
N LEU A 91 -0.71 -10.10 -1.80
CA LEU A 91 0.35 -10.58 -0.93
C LEU A 91 -0.03 -10.34 0.53
N ASN A 92 0.02 -11.42 1.32
CA ASN A 92 -0.26 -11.36 2.75
C ASN A 92 0.98 -10.90 3.51
N GLY A 93 0.76 -10.01 4.47
CA GLY A 93 1.79 -9.53 5.39
C GLY A 93 1.61 -10.14 6.77
N PHE A 94 2.74 -10.34 7.44
CA PHE A 94 2.82 -10.90 8.78
C PHE A 94 3.81 -10.11 9.63
N THR A 95 3.60 -10.09 10.93
CA THR A 95 4.50 -9.40 11.86
C THR A 95 5.01 -10.34 12.95
N LEU A 96 6.32 -10.36 13.14
CA LEU A 96 7.02 -11.02 14.25
C LEU A 96 7.71 -9.92 15.08
N LEU A 97 6.95 -9.29 15.97
CA LEU A 97 7.39 -8.12 16.72
C LEU A 97 7.73 -8.47 18.16
N SER A 98 8.82 -7.90 18.68
CA SER A 98 9.22 -7.97 20.08
C SER A 98 8.74 -6.74 20.85
N GLY A 99 8.31 -6.95 22.10
CA GLY A 99 7.80 -5.89 22.98
C GLY A 99 6.31 -5.62 22.81
N GLU A 100 5.77 -4.77 23.66
CA GLU A 100 4.36 -4.37 23.58
C GLU A 100 4.17 -3.25 22.55
N PRO A 101 3.11 -3.31 21.72
CA PRO A 101 2.79 -2.21 20.83
C PRO A 101 2.35 -0.98 21.65
N PRO A 102 2.74 0.24 21.27
CA PRO A 102 2.14 1.42 21.85
C PRO A 102 0.64 1.45 21.52
N SER A 103 -0.14 2.12 22.37
CA SER A 103 -1.59 2.25 22.17
C SER A 103 -1.90 2.80 20.79
N ALA A 104 -2.73 2.09 20.02
CA ALA A 104 -3.08 2.47 18.65
C ALA A 104 -3.76 3.84 18.63
N THR A 105 -3.26 4.77 17.81
CA THR A 105 -3.72 6.16 17.70
C THR A 105 -4.67 6.41 16.52
N GLY A 106 -5.23 5.35 15.91
CA GLY A 106 -6.12 5.47 14.75
C GLY A 106 -7.58 5.76 15.10
N ARG A 107 -8.27 6.51 14.24
CA ARG A 107 -9.73 6.61 14.30
C ARG A 107 -10.35 5.35 13.70
N LYS A 108 -11.44 4.85 14.30
CA LYS A 108 -12.14 3.62 13.86
C LYS A 108 -12.68 3.66 12.43
N THR A 109 -12.80 4.85 11.83
CA THR A 109 -13.36 5.07 10.49
C THR A 109 -12.32 5.04 9.37
N GLU A 110 -11.04 5.02 9.71
CA GLU A 110 -9.93 5.01 8.74
C GLU A 110 -9.49 3.56 8.50
N LEU A 111 -9.52 3.12 7.24
CA LEU A 111 -8.95 1.83 6.85
C LEU A 111 -7.45 2.01 6.64
N SER A 112 -6.59 1.14 7.16
CA SER A 112 -5.16 1.20 6.83
C SER A 112 -4.72 0.08 5.90
N VAL A 113 -3.77 0.44 5.03
CA VAL A 113 -3.15 -0.49 4.07
C VAL A 113 -2.44 -1.64 4.78
N LEU A 114 -2.14 -1.54 6.08
CA LEU A 114 -1.44 -2.56 6.86
C LEU A 114 -2.34 -3.28 7.87
N ASP A 115 -3.65 -3.02 7.90
CA ASP A 115 -4.55 -3.52 8.96
C ASP A 115 -4.75 -5.04 8.95
N ASP A 116 -4.61 -5.69 7.80
CA ASP A 116 -4.66 -7.14 7.64
C ASP A 116 -3.28 -7.81 7.78
N TRP A 117 -2.25 -7.09 8.26
CA TRP A 117 -0.99 -7.74 8.63
C TRP A 117 -1.16 -8.50 9.94
N GLU A 118 -0.99 -9.82 9.87
CA GLU A 118 -1.31 -10.70 10.98
C GLU A 118 -0.08 -10.94 11.89
N PRO A 119 -0.21 -10.83 13.22
CA PRO A 119 0.86 -11.22 14.12
C PRO A 119 1.10 -12.73 14.06
N LEU A 120 2.37 -13.14 13.98
CA LEU A 120 2.78 -14.54 14.02
C LEU A 120 2.92 -14.99 15.47
N SER A 121 2.32 -16.13 15.79
CA SER A 121 2.41 -16.78 17.09
C SER A 121 2.27 -18.30 16.93
N GLY A 122 2.75 -19.06 17.92
CA GLY A 122 2.66 -20.53 17.92
C GLY A 122 3.35 -21.19 16.71
N ASN A 123 2.65 -22.13 16.06
CA ASN A 123 3.13 -22.85 14.86
C ASN A 123 3.01 -21.99 13.58
N TRP A 124 3.60 -20.79 13.62
CA TRP A 124 3.53 -19.81 12.54
C TRP A 124 4.15 -20.26 11.20
N PRO A 125 5.20 -21.11 11.13
CA PRO A 125 5.79 -21.47 9.83
C PRO A 125 4.79 -22.21 8.92
N ALA A 126 3.97 -23.09 9.49
CA ALA A 126 2.93 -23.82 8.74
C ALA A 126 1.88 -22.86 8.16
N LYS A 127 1.44 -21.88 8.95
CA LYS A 127 0.48 -20.85 8.53
C LYS A 127 1.01 -20.03 7.36
N LEU A 128 2.29 -19.64 7.45
CA LEU A 128 2.95 -18.84 6.45
C LEU A 128 3.11 -19.59 5.12
N VAL A 129 3.49 -20.87 5.15
CA VAL A 129 3.53 -21.72 3.95
C VAL A 129 2.14 -21.87 3.33
N ALA A 130 1.10 -22.10 4.15
CA ALA A 130 -0.27 -22.19 3.65
C ALA A 130 -0.70 -20.89 2.93
N ARG A 131 -0.38 -19.72 3.49
CA ARG A 131 -0.69 -18.40 2.90
C ARG A 131 0.13 -18.09 1.66
N ALA A 132 1.36 -18.61 1.55
CA ALA A 132 2.15 -18.50 0.34
C ALA A 132 1.53 -19.24 -0.86
N HIS A 133 0.77 -20.31 -0.61
CA HIS A 133 0.07 -21.07 -1.66
C HIS A 133 -1.40 -20.67 -1.85
N ALA A 134 -2.04 -20.11 -0.81
CA ALA A 134 -3.42 -19.67 -0.83
C ALA A 134 -3.53 -18.24 -0.26
N PRO A 135 -3.16 -17.22 -1.07
CA PRO A 135 -3.20 -15.84 -0.62
C PRO A 135 -4.63 -15.35 -0.43
N ILE A 136 -4.86 -14.53 0.59
CA ILE A 136 -6.13 -13.83 0.82
C ILE A 136 -6.01 -12.40 0.31
N ALA A 137 -6.98 -11.98 -0.52
CA ALA A 137 -7.06 -10.60 -0.97
C ALA A 137 -7.42 -9.65 0.18
N PRO A 138 -6.80 -8.46 0.27
CA PRO A 138 -7.24 -7.43 1.20
C PRO A 138 -8.69 -7.06 0.95
N ALA A 139 -9.47 -6.87 2.01
CA ALA A 139 -10.87 -6.44 1.93
C ALA A 139 -10.99 -4.91 1.81
N TRP A 140 -10.24 -4.30 0.90
CA TRP A 140 -10.35 -2.86 0.64
C TRP A 140 -11.61 -2.58 -0.19
N PRO A 141 -12.43 -1.56 0.15
CA PRO A 141 -13.63 -1.21 -0.61
C PRO A 141 -13.30 -0.53 -1.96
N VAL A 142 -12.02 -0.22 -2.16
CA VAL A 142 -11.43 0.46 -3.32
C VAL A 142 -10.35 -0.42 -3.92
N GLN A 143 -10.04 -0.21 -5.20
CA GLN A 143 -8.83 -0.77 -5.78
C GLN A 143 -7.68 0.21 -5.60
N LEU A 144 -6.54 -0.29 -5.15
CA LEU A 144 -5.35 0.50 -4.89
C LEU A 144 -4.13 -0.18 -5.51
N GLY A 145 -3.28 0.65 -6.10
CA GLY A 145 -1.97 0.28 -6.59
C GLY A 145 -1.02 1.46 -6.49
N LEU A 146 0.27 1.18 -6.64
CA LEU A 146 1.30 2.21 -6.63
C LEU A 146 2.33 1.99 -7.75
N HIS A 147 2.60 3.05 -8.50
CA HIS A 147 3.65 3.11 -9.50
C HIS A 147 4.62 4.19 -9.10
N ALA A 148 5.79 3.78 -8.62
CA ALA A 148 6.81 4.73 -8.19
C ALA A 148 8.11 4.53 -8.94
N HIS A 149 8.74 5.65 -9.29
CA HIS A 149 9.97 5.71 -10.05
C HIS A 149 10.73 7.00 -9.72
N GLU A 150 12.05 6.93 -9.56
CA GLU A 150 12.90 8.05 -9.11
C GLU A 150 12.68 9.35 -9.90
N ARG A 151 12.43 9.24 -11.20
CA ARG A 151 12.22 10.41 -12.09
C ARG A 151 10.77 10.85 -12.25
N LEU A 152 9.82 9.93 -12.06
CA LEU A 152 8.40 10.22 -12.32
C LEU A 152 7.64 10.54 -11.03
N GLY A 153 8.23 10.26 -9.87
CA GLY A 153 7.59 10.42 -8.58
C GLY A 153 6.82 9.16 -8.16
N VAL A 154 5.95 9.34 -7.16
CA VAL A 154 5.12 8.29 -6.59
C VAL A 154 3.68 8.49 -7.09
N TRP A 155 3.15 7.51 -7.81
CA TRP A 155 1.80 7.59 -8.37
C TRP A 155 0.88 6.58 -7.74
N LEU A 156 -0.24 7.05 -7.21
CA LEU A 156 -1.33 6.21 -6.77
C LEU A 156 -2.18 5.82 -7.97
N GLU A 157 -2.39 4.52 -8.15
CA GLU A 157 -3.42 3.96 -9.03
C GLU A 157 -4.65 3.65 -8.18
N THR A 158 -5.83 4.11 -8.58
CA THR A 158 -7.05 3.79 -7.86
C THR A 158 -8.26 3.59 -8.77
N HIS A 159 -9.21 2.80 -8.26
CA HIS A 159 -10.58 2.77 -8.74
C HIS A 159 -11.53 3.03 -7.57
N PRO A 160 -12.40 4.07 -7.60
CA PRO A 160 -13.26 4.44 -6.47
C PRO A 160 -14.24 3.35 -6.04
N HIS A 161 -14.63 2.45 -6.95
CA HIS A 161 -15.48 1.31 -6.65
C HIS A 161 -14.93 0.02 -7.25
N ALA A 162 -14.84 -1.07 -6.50
CA ALA A 162 -14.33 -2.33 -7.03
C ALA A 162 -15.28 -2.94 -8.07
N GLY A 163 -14.86 -2.99 -9.35
CA GLY A 163 -15.47 -3.85 -10.37
C GLY A 163 -16.67 -3.28 -11.15
N GLY A 164 -17.00 -1.99 -10.99
CA GLY A 164 -18.04 -1.31 -11.77
C GLY A 164 -17.52 -0.04 -12.45
N THR A 165 -18.32 0.54 -13.35
CA THR A 165 -18.02 1.86 -13.93
C THR A 165 -18.40 2.96 -12.93
N THR A 166 -17.54 3.97 -12.75
CA THR A 166 -17.85 5.15 -11.92
C THR A 166 -17.94 6.42 -12.76
N ASP A 167 -18.83 7.33 -12.37
CA ASP A 167 -18.88 8.68 -12.94
C ASP A 167 -17.91 9.58 -12.17
N GLY A 168 -16.73 9.77 -12.75
CA GLY A 168 -15.64 10.51 -12.16
C GLY A 168 -14.84 9.76 -11.11
N ALA A 169 -13.82 10.46 -10.62
CA ALA A 169 -13.00 10.05 -9.50
C ALA A 169 -12.43 11.28 -8.80
N LEU A 170 -12.16 11.11 -7.51
CA LEU A 170 -11.50 12.09 -6.67
C LEU A 170 -10.50 11.39 -5.75
N VAL A 171 -9.32 11.98 -5.64
CA VAL A 171 -8.34 11.65 -4.62
C VAL A 171 -8.01 12.92 -3.85
N GLY A 172 -8.11 12.85 -2.53
CA GLY A 172 -7.62 13.85 -1.60
C GLY A 172 -6.43 13.32 -0.82
N VAL A 173 -5.50 14.20 -0.47
CA VAL A 173 -4.35 13.90 0.38
C VAL A 173 -4.32 14.82 1.60
N SER A 174 -3.86 14.26 2.71
CA SER A 174 -3.60 15.00 3.95
C SER A 174 -2.32 14.46 4.58
N GLY A 175 -1.49 15.34 5.11
CA GLY A 175 -0.21 14.98 5.74
C GLY A 175 0.87 15.99 5.41
N HIS A 176 2.04 15.77 5.99
CA HIS A 176 3.26 16.59 5.97
C HIS A 176 3.63 17.18 4.58
N GLY A 177 3.04 18.34 4.23
CA GLY A 177 3.24 18.97 2.92
C GLY A 177 2.69 18.17 1.74
N ALA A 178 1.78 17.23 2.01
CA ALA A 178 1.20 16.37 1.01
C ALA A 178 0.35 17.16 0.01
N LYS A 179 0.57 16.95 -1.28
CA LYS A 179 -0.19 17.59 -2.36
C LYS A 179 -0.29 16.68 -3.58
N ILE A 180 -1.20 17.04 -4.49
CA ILE A 180 -1.31 16.43 -5.80
C ILE A 180 -0.90 17.50 -6.82
N ASP A 181 -0.02 17.15 -7.75
CA ASP A 181 0.42 18.06 -8.80
C ASP A 181 0.18 17.52 -10.22
N PHE A 182 -0.30 16.28 -10.31
CA PHE A 182 -0.70 15.66 -11.56
C PHE A 182 -1.78 14.60 -11.34
N HIS A 183 -2.71 14.48 -12.30
CA HIS A 183 -3.65 13.37 -12.36
C HIS A 183 -3.97 12.95 -13.80
N ALA A 184 -4.40 11.71 -13.99
CA ALA A 184 -4.72 11.15 -15.30
C ALA A 184 -5.72 10.00 -15.18
N VAL A 185 -6.47 9.74 -16.26
CA VAL A 185 -7.17 8.46 -16.46
C VAL A 185 -6.47 7.64 -17.53
N GLY A 186 -6.40 6.33 -17.35
CA GLY A 186 -5.89 5.43 -18.38
C GLY A 186 -6.01 3.97 -18.02
N PRO A 187 -5.43 3.07 -18.84
CA PRO A 187 -5.57 1.63 -18.65
C PRO A 187 -4.91 1.15 -17.36
N LYS A 188 -5.53 0.17 -16.68
CA LYS A 188 -5.01 -0.43 -15.44
C LYS A 188 -3.61 -1.03 -15.61
N GLY A 189 -2.82 -1.00 -14.52
CA GLY A 189 -1.56 -1.73 -14.42
C GLY A 189 -0.31 -0.98 -14.89
N GLY A 190 -0.41 0.30 -15.27
CA GLY A 190 0.75 1.11 -15.61
C GLY A 190 0.42 2.59 -15.77
N LEU A 191 1.44 3.44 -15.71
CA LEU A 191 1.26 4.87 -15.96
C LEU A 191 0.81 5.11 -17.40
N PRO A 192 -0.24 5.92 -17.64
CA PRO A 192 -0.75 6.16 -18.98
C PRO A 192 0.23 6.97 -19.83
N ALA A 193 0.41 6.55 -21.08
CA ALA A 193 1.22 7.30 -22.06
C ALA A 193 0.49 8.53 -22.62
N ALA A 194 -0.84 8.48 -22.65
CA ALA A 194 -1.73 9.57 -23.05
C ALA A 194 -3.00 9.51 -22.20
N THR A 195 -3.61 10.67 -21.95
CA THR A 195 -4.83 10.80 -21.17
C THR A 195 -5.67 11.94 -21.72
N ASP A 196 -7.00 11.80 -21.63
CA ASP A 196 -7.96 12.87 -21.91
C ASP A 196 -8.78 13.10 -20.64
N ASN A 197 -8.42 14.09 -19.84
CA ASN A 197 -9.11 14.39 -18.59
C ASN A 197 -10.27 15.36 -18.84
N GLN A 198 -11.48 14.94 -18.48
CA GLN A 198 -12.71 15.69 -18.70
C GLN A 198 -13.19 16.33 -17.40
N TYR A 199 -13.48 17.63 -17.45
CA TYR A 199 -14.00 18.41 -16.33
C TYR A 199 -13.13 18.31 -15.07
N GLU A 200 -11.83 18.57 -15.23
CA GLU A 200 -10.86 18.54 -14.14
C GLU A 200 -11.20 19.56 -13.04
N ILE A 201 -11.10 19.11 -11.79
CA ILE A 201 -11.15 19.93 -10.58
C ILE A 201 -9.81 19.75 -9.87
N LYS A 202 -9.09 20.86 -9.67
CA LYS A 202 -7.75 20.86 -9.05
C LYS A 202 -7.76 21.73 -7.79
N GLY A 203 -7.10 21.27 -6.74
CA GLY A 203 -6.94 22.00 -5.48
C GLY A 203 -8.24 22.15 -4.67
N LEU A 204 -9.22 21.25 -4.83
CA LEU A 204 -10.44 21.24 -4.02
C LEU A 204 -10.06 21.02 -2.55
N GLN A 205 -10.56 21.89 -1.68
CA GLN A 205 -10.36 21.77 -0.23
C GLN A 205 -11.64 21.25 0.41
N PHE A 206 -11.53 20.19 1.22
CA PHE A 206 -12.65 19.70 2.02
C PHE A 206 -12.19 19.13 3.35
N THR A 207 -13.14 18.82 4.23
CA THR A 207 -12.87 18.17 5.53
C THR A 207 -13.64 16.86 5.62
N ALA A 208 -12.95 15.78 5.98
CA ALA A 208 -13.56 14.48 6.24
C ALA A 208 -13.01 13.92 7.55
N ALA A 209 -13.91 13.36 8.38
CA ALA A 209 -13.58 12.88 9.73
C ALA A 209 -12.80 13.89 10.61
N GLY A 210 -12.97 15.20 10.38
CA GLY A 210 -12.24 16.25 11.10
C GLY A 210 -10.79 16.47 10.63
N THR A 211 -10.42 15.96 9.47
CA THR A 211 -9.12 16.18 8.81
C THR A 211 -9.33 16.95 7.51
N ALA A 212 -8.49 17.96 7.26
CA ALA A 212 -8.52 18.75 6.03
C ALA A 212 -7.75 18.03 4.91
N PHE A 213 -8.29 18.06 3.69
CA PHE A 213 -7.71 17.43 2.51
C PHE A 213 -7.59 18.44 1.37
N GLU A 214 -6.49 18.36 0.63
CA GLU A 214 -6.38 18.92 -0.73
C GLU A 214 -6.64 17.79 -1.73
N ALA A 215 -7.54 18.03 -2.68
CA ALA A 215 -8.00 17.01 -3.60
C ALA A 215 -8.08 17.46 -5.05
N TRP A 216 -7.83 16.49 -5.92
CA TRP A 216 -7.96 16.62 -7.36
C TRP A 216 -8.92 15.54 -7.84
N GLY A 217 -9.74 15.89 -8.82
CA GLY A 217 -10.73 14.98 -9.37
C GLY A 217 -11.13 15.36 -10.79
N LEU A 218 -11.91 14.50 -11.41
CA LEU A 218 -12.40 14.65 -12.78
C LEU A 218 -13.71 13.89 -12.94
N ARG A 219 -14.39 14.11 -14.06
CA ARG A 219 -15.70 13.50 -14.36
C ARG A 219 -15.65 12.53 -15.53
N ASN A 220 -14.49 11.97 -15.83
CA ASN A 220 -14.42 10.88 -16.79
C ASN A 220 -15.24 9.69 -16.28
N PRO A 221 -16.01 9.01 -17.14
CA PRO A 221 -16.43 7.65 -16.83
C PRO A 221 -15.17 6.78 -16.69
N ILE A 222 -15.01 6.11 -15.55
CA ILE A 222 -13.89 5.19 -15.32
C ILE A 222 -14.44 3.78 -15.41
N THR A 223 -14.06 3.07 -16.47
CA THR A 223 -14.50 1.69 -16.70
C THR A 223 -13.69 0.69 -15.85
N PRO A 224 -14.14 -0.58 -15.71
CA PRO A 224 -13.39 -1.60 -14.96
C PRO A 224 -11.96 -1.86 -15.46
N ASP A 225 -11.63 -1.48 -16.70
CA ASP A 225 -10.30 -1.61 -17.30
C ASP A 225 -9.44 -0.34 -17.20
N GLU A 226 -10.00 0.76 -16.71
CA GLU A 226 -9.34 2.04 -16.52
C GLU A 226 -9.11 2.35 -15.05
N ARG A 227 -8.17 3.23 -14.76
CA ARG A 227 -7.85 3.67 -13.41
C ARG A 227 -7.64 5.17 -13.40
N TYR A 228 -7.88 5.75 -12.24
CA TYR A 228 -7.49 7.11 -11.93
C TYR A 228 -6.11 7.09 -11.30
N TYR A 229 -5.21 7.90 -11.86
CA TYR A 229 -3.84 8.04 -11.43
C TYR A 229 -3.64 9.42 -10.84
N VAL A 230 -3.03 9.51 -9.67
CA VAL A 230 -2.59 10.78 -9.09
C VAL A 230 -1.14 10.70 -8.66
N ARG A 231 -0.35 11.73 -8.97
CA ARG A 231 1.01 11.85 -8.46
C ARG A 231 0.97 12.47 -7.08
N LEU A 232 1.56 11.76 -6.13
CA LEU A 232 1.68 12.16 -4.74
C LEU A 232 3.01 12.90 -4.56
N GLU A 233 2.92 14.09 -3.97
CA GLU A 233 4.07 14.87 -3.53
C GLU A 233 4.01 15.02 -2.01
N GLY A 234 5.17 15.20 -1.38
CA GLY A 234 5.28 15.22 0.07
C GLY A 234 4.97 13.87 0.73
N ASP A 235 4.50 13.93 1.96
CA ASP A 235 4.40 12.78 2.86
C ASP A 235 2.95 12.61 3.36
N PRO A 236 2.04 12.03 2.53
CA PRO A 236 0.64 11.84 2.92
C PRO A 236 0.50 10.77 3.99
N ASP A 237 -0.21 11.08 5.06
CA ASP A 237 -0.59 10.10 6.10
C ASP A 237 -1.99 9.52 5.83
N LEU A 238 -2.84 10.29 5.14
CA LEU A 238 -4.20 9.93 4.77
C LEU A 238 -4.48 10.24 3.30
N ILE A 239 -5.19 9.32 2.66
CA ILE A 239 -5.76 9.45 1.32
C ILE A 239 -7.28 9.35 1.45
N ALA A 240 -7.99 10.28 0.82
CA ALA A 240 -9.44 10.21 0.65
C ALA A 240 -9.77 9.82 -0.78
N LEU A 241 -10.65 8.85 -0.97
CA LEU A 241 -11.03 8.32 -2.28
C LEU A 241 -12.55 8.41 -2.45
N GLY A 242 -13.00 8.93 -3.58
CA GLY A 242 -14.41 9.05 -3.85
C GLY A 242 -14.70 9.34 -5.32
N THR A 243 -15.93 9.76 -5.57
CA THR A 243 -16.43 10.18 -6.89
C THR A 243 -16.92 11.63 -6.82
N LEU A 244 -17.11 12.24 -8.00
CA LEU A 244 -17.61 13.60 -8.16
C LEU A 244 -18.73 13.66 -9.21
N PRO A 245 -19.84 12.91 -9.03
CA PRO A 245 -20.97 13.04 -9.94
C PRO A 245 -21.52 14.46 -9.86
N ASP A 246 -21.81 15.04 -11.02
CA ASP A 246 -22.29 16.43 -11.17
C ASP A 246 -21.41 17.52 -10.51
N GLY A 247 -20.16 17.19 -10.16
CA GLY A 247 -19.23 18.10 -9.51
C GLY A 247 -19.42 18.24 -8.00
N GLU A 248 -20.28 17.43 -7.38
CA GLU A 248 -20.49 17.40 -5.94
C GLU A 248 -19.73 16.23 -5.29
N LEU A 249 -19.07 16.52 -4.16
CA LEU A 249 -18.34 15.51 -3.39
C LEU A 249 -19.33 14.56 -2.70
N GLN A 250 -19.25 13.27 -3.02
CA GLN A 250 -19.95 12.21 -2.29
C GLN A 250 -19.14 11.69 -1.10
N ASP A 251 -19.66 10.65 -0.43
CA ASP A 251 -18.95 9.94 0.62
C ASP A 251 -17.55 9.50 0.15
N VAL A 252 -16.54 9.77 0.99
CA VAL A 252 -15.16 9.40 0.74
C VAL A 252 -14.74 8.22 1.62
N THR A 253 -14.02 7.29 1.01
CA THR A 253 -13.27 6.25 1.74
C THR A 253 -11.95 6.85 2.20
N LEU A 254 -11.67 6.78 3.50
CA LEU A 254 -10.40 7.20 4.08
C LEU A 254 -9.44 6.02 4.21
N ILE A 255 -8.27 6.16 3.58
CA ILE A 255 -7.18 5.20 3.62
C ILE A 255 -5.99 5.82 4.36
N ARG A 256 -5.56 5.18 5.43
CA ARG A 256 -4.39 5.56 6.22
C ARG A 256 -3.16 4.83 5.72
N LEU A 257 -2.08 5.60 5.53
CA LEU A 257 -0.75 5.11 5.19
C LEU A 257 0.14 4.96 6.43
N GLY A 258 0.10 5.94 7.35
CA GLY A 258 0.90 5.99 8.59
C GLY A 258 0.28 5.30 9.80
#